data_AF-A0A817YFU9-F1
#
_entry.id   AF-A0A817YFU9-F1
#
_cell.length_a   1.000
_cell.length_b   1.000
_cell.length_c   1.000
_cell.angle_alpha   90.00
_cell.angle_beta   90.00
_cell.angle_gamma   90.00
#
_symmetry.space_group_name_H-M   'P 1'
#
loop_
_entity.id
_entity.type
_entity.pdbx_description
1 polymer ?
#
loop_
_entity_poly.entity_id
_entity_poly.type
_entity_poly.pdbx_seq_one_letter_code
_entity_poly.pdbx_strand_id
1 'polypeptide(L)'
;MVSGHPNNNSNTDAYANVMQGKVLFYGSQLPKLIWNQIKILIVSNKDGYTQKNKFINKTNYNIYYLEFDIERDILLTETLPKLQQYFLTQGIYVNFIDCNLNWDLDLSRNPYHVLRYMKELDDAYRTSTGLFLLTFVGNKYGSVVLPTELSTTDFNNIKNVASDLNKDVKLLERWYLLDDKLLPPAYKLKDPDEDFSNILSRTISTYDISARETQEWNDVYTSLADLFISVLNERPNLKSKHDTSSLYDIQLLSGVEILFNYAAKLSPSGCMCILRQFDGLNEKSKGNEAYIDLLNGTNRLDKIRQEKLKRFRESITQKLSINDDDNNLKIEDNRLVLNVSWKENGEFQSDDTDYQRYLRTLNAAIFLRIKSLCERNIDLSIANHLKYDEKILYNETLVHLTHYSKLSSHPCLGFENFVENNNSFKQWLSLANINEHHPLIIIGSRASGKTLFCTKLVHYLLNTLGKNAQCIIRYFNLTSRSRNITEIFTSICTQMQTLQNAPTFINDQQCNYIEYYQTVLKTLSNNQKSIVIMIDGIEEVTPPNQFASSIVYYQTLLQLLPPKVFLRFLFFF
;
A
#
# COMPACT_ATOMS: atom_id res chain seq x y z
N MET A 1 19.97 -29.72 -36.20
CA MET A 1 18.53 -30.03 -36.22
C MET A 1 18.21 -30.87 -35.00
N VAL A 2 17.64 -30.29 -33.94
CA VAL A 2 16.34 -30.65 -33.35
C VAL A 2 15.96 -29.43 -32.51
N SER A 3 15.13 -28.58 -33.11
CA SER A 3 14.41 -27.51 -32.43
C SER A 3 13.33 -28.14 -31.56
N GLY A 4 13.49 -28.10 -30.25
CA GLY A 4 12.41 -28.37 -29.32
C GLY A 4 11.47 -27.17 -29.30
N HIS A 5 10.28 -27.30 -29.90
CA HIS A 5 9.19 -26.37 -29.66
C HIS A 5 8.91 -26.29 -28.15
N PRO A 6 8.70 -25.11 -27.56
CA PRO A 6 8.24 -25.02 -26.18
C PRO A 6 6.84 -25.65 -26.10
N ASN A 7 6.70 -26.66 -25.23
CA ASN A 7 5.46 -27.39 -25.02
C ASN A 7 4.36 -26.45 -24.49
N ASN A 8 3.33 -26.21 -25.30
CA ASN A 8 2.07 -25.55 -24.92
C ASN A 8 1.33 -26.22 -23.74
N ASN A 9 1.73 -27.43 -23.31
CA ASN A 9 1.11 -28.17 -22.20
C ASN A 9 1.50 -27.67 -20.80
N SER A 10 2.55 -26.86 -20.66
CA SER A 10 3.03 -26.40 -19.33
C SER A 10 2.10 -25.34 -18.69
N ASN A 11 1.48 -24.50 -19.51
CA ASN A 11 0.62 -23.41 -19.04
C ASN A 11 -0.78 -23.88 -18.61
N THR A 12 -1.33 -24.91 -19.26
CA THR A 12 -2.60 -25.54 -18.87
C THR A 12 -2.53 -26.22 -17.52
N ASP A 13 -1.37 -26.82 -17.19
CA ASP A 13 -1.14 -27.44 -15.89
C ASP A 13 -1.06 -26.39 -14.78
N ALA A 14 -0.44 -25.23 -15.03
CA ALA A 14 -0.36 -24.14 -14.04
C ALA A 14 -1.75 -23.57 -13.69
N TYR A 15 -2.60 -23.30 -14.70
CA TYR A 15 -3.97 -22.85 -14.49
C TYR A 15 -4.78 -23.87 -13.68
N ALA A 16 -4.79 -25.13 -14.14
CA ALA A 16 -5.53 -26.20 -13.47
C ALA A 16 -5.05 -26.42 -12.03
N ASN A 17 -3.75 -26.31 -11.77
CA ASN A 17 -3.20 -26.46 -10.43
C ASN A 17 -3.64 -25.35 -9.48
N VAL A 18 -3.65 -24.09 -9.92
CA VAL A 18 -4.14 -22.96 -9.11
C VAL A 18 -5.64 -23.12 -8.84
N MET A 19 -6.42 -23.36 -9.89
CA MET A 19 -7.87 -23.45 -9.80
C MET A 19 -8.35 -24.64 -8.96
N GLN A 20 -7.59 -25.73 -8.92
CA GLN A 20 -7.88 -26.89 -8.07
C GLN A 20 -7.24 -26.80 -6.66
N GLY A 21 -6.51 -25.73 -6.36
CA GLY A 21 -5.79 -25.56 -5.09
C GLY A 21 -4.61 -26.54 -4.92
N LYS A 22 -4.19 -27.22 -5.99
CA LYS A 22 -3.12 -28.23 -5.96
C LYS A 22 -1.74 -27.64 -5.72
N VAL A 23 -1.53 -26.36 -6.02
CA VAL A 23 -0.26 -25.65 -5.78
C VAL A 23 0.16 -25.72 -4.31
N LEU A 24 -0.80 -25.88 -3.38
CA LEU A 24 -0.55 -25.98 -1.95
C LEU A 24 0.20 -27.27 -1.52
N PHE A 25 0.23 -28.31 -2.38
CA PHE A 25 0.83 -29.61 -2.05
C PHE A 25 2.28 -29.78 -2.48
N TYR A 26 2.74 -29.03 -3.47
CA TYR A 26 4.00 -29.34 -4.15
C TYR A 26 5.16 -28.43 -3.76
N GLY A 27 4.95 -27.43 -2.91
CA GLY A 27 5.99 -26.44 -2.59
C GLY A 27 6.56 -25.71 -3.81
N SER A 28 5.96 -25.91 -4.99
CA SER A 28 6.27 -25.16 -6.20
C SER A 28 6.02 -23.70 -5.89
N GLN A 29 6.96 -22.83 -6.27
CA GLN A 29 6.73 -21.39 -6.21
C GLN A 29 5.37 -21.12 -6.87
N LEU A 30 4.42 -20.59 -6.10
CA LEU A 30 3.29 -19.88 -6.70
C LEU A 30 3.90 -18.99 -7.77
N PRO A 31 3.39 -19.00 -9.02
CA PRO A 31 3.91 -18.14 -10.07
C PRO A 31 4.17 -16.76 -9.46
N LYS A 32 5.40 -16.21 -9.61
CA LYS A 32 5.71 -14.85 -9.14
C LYS A 32 4.61 -13.96 -9.69
N LEU A 33 3.79 -13.46 -8.78
CA LEU A 33 2.39 -13.13 -9.04
C LEU A 33 2.22 -12.20 -10.25
N ILE A 34 1.17 -12.50 -11.01
CA ILE A 34 0.28 -11.49 -11.56
C ILE A 34 -0.52 -10.99 -10.35
N TRP A 35 -0.08 -9.92 -9.69
CA TRP A 35 -0.83 -9.40 -8.55
C TRP A 35 -2.05 -8.67 -9.10
N ASN A 36 -3.24 -8.97 -8.56
CA ASN A 36 -4.50 -8.33 -8.95
C ASN A 36 -4.55 -6.84 -8.64
N GLN A 37 -3.47 -6.26 -8.14
CA GLN A 37 -3.45 -4.87 -7.78
C GLN A 37 -2.13 -4.22 -8.21
N ILE A 38 -2.26 -3.04 -8.80
CA ILE A 38 -1.20 -2.06 -8.97
C ILE A 38 -1.49 -1.00 -7.92
N LYS A 39 -0.70 -0.96 -6.84
CA LYS A 39 -0.86 -0.01 -5.74
C LYS A 39 0.32 0.97 -5.78
N ILE A 40 0.07 2.16 -6.31
CA ILE A 40 1.11 3.19 -6.48
C ILE A 40 0.90 4.28 -5.44
N LEU A 41 1.89 4.49 -4.59
CA LEU A 41 1.92 5.65 -3.71
C LEU A 41 2.41 6.86 -4.51
N ILE A 42 1.66 7.95 -4.43
CA ILE A 42 2.03 9.24 -5.02
C ILE A 42 2.55 10.13 -3.91
N VAL A 43 3.78 10.61 -4.08
CA VAL A 43 4.47 11.46 -3.10
C VAL A 43 4.88 12.76 -3.77
N SER A 44 4.49 13.90 -3.20
CA SER A 44 4.97 15.22 -3.59
C SER A 44 5.15 16.10 -2.36
N ASN A 45 5.83 17.24 -2.51
CA ASN A 45 5.83 18.22 -1.43
C ASN A 45 4.39 18.74 -1.19
N LYS A 46 4.03 18.98 0.08
CA LYS A 46 2.72 19.50 0.52
C LYS A 46 2.83 20.96 1.00
N ASP A 47 4.00 21.59 0.91
CA ASP A 47 4.17 22.99 1.28
C ASP A 47 3.40 23.89 0.30
N GLY A 48 2.28 24.47 0.75
CA GLY A 48 1.43 25.35 -0.06
C GLY A 48 1.72 26.85 0.09
N TYR A 49 1.02 27.64 -0.72
CA TYR A 49 0.90 29.09 -0.58
C TYR A 49 -0.55 29.46 -0.30
N THR A 50 -0.73 30.48 0.55
CA THR A 50 -2.06 30.99 0.91
C THR A 50 -2.36 32.22 0.07
N GLN A 51 -3.27 32.14 -0.89
CA GLN A 51 -3.74 33.34 -1.56
C GLN A 51 -4.78 34.03 -0.66
N LYS A 52 -4.36 35.09 0.04
CA LYS A 52 -5.32 35.98 0.71
C LYS A 52 -6.14 36.71 -0.35
N ASN A 53 -7.47 36.68 -0.19
CA ASN A 53 -8.47 37.46 -0.93
C ASN A 53 -8.94 36.89 -2.29
N LYS A 54 -9.66 35.76 -2.29
CA LYS A 54 -10.65 35.51 -3.35
C LYS A 54 -12.05 35.68 -2.76
N PHE A 55 -12.75 36.75 -3.17
CA PHE A 55 -14.14 36.99 -2.77
C PHE A 55 -15.04 35.94 -3.44
N ILE A 56 -15.51 34.97 -2.66
CA ILE A 56 -16.62 34.09 -3.06
C ILE A 56 -17.76 34.37 -2.09
N ASN A 57 -18.90 34.85 -2.59
CA ASN A 57 -20.12 35.07 -1.80
C ASN A 57 -19.91 35.84 -0.48
N LYS A 58 -19.23 37.00 -0.52
CA LYS A 58 -19.01 37.89 0.64
C LYS A 58 -18.32 37.25 1.86
N THR A 59 -17.72 36.07 1.70
CA THR A 59 -16.95 35.38 2.74
C THR A 59 -15.50 35.27 2.27
N ASN A 60 -14.56 35.65 3.15
CA ASN A 60 -13.13 35.54 2.87
C ASN A 60 -12.71 34.07 3.03
N TYR A 61 -12.39 33.40 1.93
CA TYR A 61 -11.71 32.12 1.97
C TYR A 61 -10.24 32.33 1.60
N ASN A 62 -9.34 31.81 2.44
CA ASN A 62 -7.95 31.60 2.05
C ASN A 62 -7.91 30.34 1.19
N ILE A 63 -7.59 30.46 -0.09
CA ILE A 63 -7.37 29.30 -0.95
C ILE A 63 -5.90 28.91 -0.79
N TYR A 64 -5.67 27.71 -0.28
CA TYR A 64 -4.36 27.09 -0.20
C TYR A 64 -4.10 26.36 -1.51
N TYR A 65 -3.07 26.78 -2.24
CA TYR A 65 -2.59 26.08 -3.43
C TYR A 65 -1.32 25.32 -3.04
N LEU A 66 -1.34 23.99 -3.16
CA LEU A 66 -0.20 23.13 -2.90
C LEU A 66 0.58 22.89 -4.20
N GLU A 67 1.88 22.63 -4.07
CA GLU A 67 2.68 22.20 -5.19
C GLU A 67 2.13 20.89 -5.78
N PHE A 68 2.05 20.81 -7.11
CA PHE A 68 1.52 19.67 -7.87
C PHE A 68 0.04 19.35 -7.70
N ASP A 69 -0.78 20.24 -7.12
CA ASP A 69 -2.23 19.99 -6.99
C ASP A 69 -2.91 19.68 -8.33
N ILE A 70 -2.60 20.46 -9.38
CA ILE A 70 -3.21 20.28 -10.70
C ILE A 70 -2.73 18.97 -11.34
N GLU A 71 -1.43 18.69 -11.29
CA GLU A 71 -0.86 17.44 -11.81
C GLU A 71 -1.46 16.21 -11.12
N ARG A 72 -1.61 16.24 -9.80
CA ARG A 72 -2.19 15.15 -9.02
C ARG A 72 -3.69 15.00 -9.26
N ASP A 73 -4.43 16.11 -9.36
CA ASP A 73 -5.87 16.09 -9.68
C ASP A 73 -6.12 15.42 -11.03
N ILE A 74 -5.38 15.80 -12.07
CA ILE A 74 -5.54 15.20 -13.40
C ILE A 74 -5.06 13.74 -13.41
N LEU A 75 -4.02 13.40 -12.65
CA LEU A 75 -3.58 12.01 -12.49
C LEU A 75 -4.72 11.13 -11.93
N LEU A 76 -5.52 11.64 -11.00
CA LEU A 76 -6.63 10.92 -10.37
C LEU A 76 -7.93 10.98 -11.19
N THR A 77 -8.21 12.10 -11.87
CA THR A 77 -9.46 12.31 -12.61
C THR A 77 -9.41 11.82 -14.06
N GLU A 78 -8.23 11.76 -14.67
CA GLU A 78 -8.05 11.30 -16.06
C GLU A 78 -7.21 10.04 -16.20
N THR A 79 -6.01 10.02 -15.60
CA THR A 79 -5.04 8.94 -15.86
C THR A 79 -5.41 7.66 -15.14
N LEU A 80 -5.81 7.73 -13.87
CA LEU A 80 -6.24 6.58 -13.08
C LEU A 80 -7.46 5.87 -13.72
N PRO A 81 -8.55 6.56 -14.14
CA PRO A 81 -9.66 5.90 -14.82
C PRO A 81 -9.25 5.19 -16.11
N LYS A 82 -8.36 5.77 -16.91
CA LYS A 82 -7.84 5.13 -18.14
C LYS A 82 -7.03 3.87 -17.83
N LEU A 83 -6.19 3.91 -16.80
CA LEU A 83 -5.43 2.75 -16.33
C LEU A 83 -6.37 1.66 -15.79
N GLN A 84 -7.34 2.05 -14.96
CA GLN A 84 -8.36 1.14 -14.44
C GLN A 84 -9.15 0.50 -15.57
N GLN A 85 -9.61 1.26 -16.56
CA GLN A 85 -10.32 0.73 -17.73
C GLN A 85 -9.45 -0.28 -18.48
N TYR A 86 -8.16 0.01 -18.69
CA TYR A 86 -7.24 -0.87 -19.40
C TYR A 86 -6.97 -2.16 -18.62
N PHE A 87 -6.56 -2.05 -17.36
CA PHE A 87 -6.14 -3.19 -16.54
C PHE A 87 -7.31 -4.01 -15.98
N LEU A 88 -8.49 -3.41 -15.84
CA LEU A 88 -9.69 -4.15 -15.47
C LEU A 88 -10.00 -5.23 -16.51
N THR A 89 -9.76 -4.99 -17.81
CA THR A 89 -9.87 -6.01 -18.88
C THR A 89 -8.95 -7.22 -18.67
N GLN A 90 -7.89 -7.06 -17.88
CA GLN A 90 -6.95 -8.12 -17.51
C GLN A 90 -7.19 -8.64 -16.08
N GLY A 91 -8.27 -8.22 -15.42
CA GLY A 91 -8.59 -8.59 -14.05
C GLY A 91 -7.68 -7.97 -13.00
N ILE A 92 -7.00 -6.85 -13.31
CA ILE A 92 -6.07 -6.14 -12.42
C ILE A 92 -6.69 -4.81 -12.00
N TYR A 93 -6.67 -4.53 -10.71
CA TYR A 93 -7.15 -3.30 -10.11
C TYR A 93 -6.01 -2.29 -9.97
N VAL A 94 -6.19 -1.05 -10.42
CA VAL A 94 -5.21 0.02 -10.21
C VAL A 94 -5.70 0.91 -9.09
N ASN A 95 -4.86 1.11 -8.08
CA ASN A 95 -5.11 1.97 -6.94
C ASN A 95 -3.97 2.98 -6.79
N PHE A 96 -4.32 4.27 -6.78
CA PHE A 96 -3.40 5.34 -6.43
C PHE A 96 -3.66 5.79 -5.00
N ILE A 97 -2.58 5.90 -4.23
CA ILE A 97 -2.62 6.43 -2.87
C ILE A 97 -1.87 7.74 -2.89
N ASP A 98 -2.61 8.83 -3.01
CA ASP A 98 -2.04 10.17 -2.93
C ASP A 98 -1.77 10.54 -1.46
N CYS A 99 -0.48 10.64 -1.11
CA CYS A 99 -0.07 10.99 0.24
C CYS A 99 -0.51 12.41 0.64
N ASN A 100 -0.80 13.27 -0.32
CA ASN A 100 -1.22 14.65 -0.07
C ASN A 100 -2.74 14.77 0.11
N LEU A 101 -3.54 13.82 -0.39
CA LEU A 101 -4.99 13.76 -0.19
C LEU A 101 -5.39 13.13 1.13
N ASN A 102 -4.51 12.38 1.81
CA ASN A 102 -4.78 11.99 3.19
C ASN A 102 -4.63 13.24 4.07
N TRP A 103 -5.71 13.99 4.25
CA TRP A 103 -5.73 15.25 5.02
C TRP A 103 -5.22 15.09 6.46
N ASP A 104 -5.23 13.87 6.99
CA ASP A 104 -4.74 13.53 8.35
C ASP A 104 -3.23 13.27 8.42
N LEU A 105 -2.57 13.04 7.28
CA LEU A 105 -1.16 12.70 7.22
C LEU A 105 -0.40 13.77 6.41
N ASP A 106 0.41 14.56 7.10
CA ASP A 106 1.33 15.53 6.50
C ASP A 106 2.79 15.18 6.80
N LEU A 107 3.57 14.94 5.74
CA LEU A 107 5.00 14.62 5.79
C LEU A 107 5.85 15.78 6.32
N SER A 108 5.38 17.03 6.19
CA SER A 108 6.12 18.20 6.66
C SER A 108 5.84 18.53 8.13
N ARG A 109 4.75 18.00 8.70
CA ARG A 109 4.28 18.39 10.04
C ARG A 109 4.48 17.32 11.10
N ASN A 110 4.43 16.02 10.77
CA ASN A 110 4.64 14.97 11.77
C ASN A 110 5.60 13.89 11.23
N PRO A 111 6.81 13.75 11.82
CA PRO A 111 7.77 12.71 11.43
C PRO A 111 7.22 11.28 11.51
N TYR A 112 6.27 11.01 12.41
CA TYR A 112 5.63 9.70 12.51
C TYR A 112 4.78 9.34 11.29
N HIS A 113 4.32 10.32 10.50
CA HIS A 113 3.61 10.07 9.26
C HIS A 113 4.53 9.44 8.21
N VAL A 114 5.81 9.82 8.17
CA VAL A 114 6.80 9.19 7.28
C VAL A 114 6.92 7.70 7.60
N LEU A 115 6.95 7.32 8.88
CA LEU A 115 6.99 5.92 9.31
C LEU A 115 5.72 5.15 8.91
N ARG A 116 4.55 5.79 8.96
CA ARG A 116 3.29 5.20 8.47
C ARG A 116 3.35 4.96 6.96
N TYR A 117 3.85 5.92 6.18
CA TYR A 117 4.01 5.76 4.73
C TYR A 117 5.11 4.78 4.33
N MET A 118 6.16 4.58 5.12
CA MET A 118 7.13 3.50 4.90
C MET A 118 6.47 2.12 4.99
N LYS A 119 5.57 1.91 5.97
CA LYS A 119 4.79 0.65 6.06
C LYS A 119 3.87 0.47 4.85
N GLU A 120 3.27 1.57 4.38
CA GLU A 120 2.42 1.56 3.19
C GLU A 120 3.24 1.28 1.92
N LEU A 121 4.48 1.76 1.83
CA LEU A 121 5.44 1.40 0.78
C LEU A 121 5.84 -0.06 0.85
N ASP A 122 6.08 -0.62 2.04
CA ASP A 122 6.35 -2.06 2.19
C ASP A 122 5.17 -2.89 1.67
N ASP A 123 3.95 -2.49 2.01
CA ASP A 123 2.75 -3.16 1.51
C ASP A 123 2.59 -2.99 -0.01
N ALA A 124 2.79 -1.79 -0.55
CA ALA A 124 2.73 -1.54 -1.99
C ALA A 124 3.83 -2.28 -2.77
N TYR A 125 5.06 -2.31 -2.27
CA TYR A 125 6.16 -3.08 -2.84
C TYR A 125 5.85 -4.58 -2.82
N ARG A 126 5.25 -5.07 -1.72
CA ARG A 126 4.81 -6.46 -1.64
C ARG A 126 3.65 -6.73 -2.57
N THR A 127 2.69 -5.81 -2.72
CA THR A 127 1.38 -6.09 -3.36
C THR A 127 1.27 -5.70 -4.83
N SER A 128 2.15 -4.83 -5.32
CA SER A 128 2.05 -4.25 -6.66
C SER A 128 2.87 -5.01 -7.68
N THR A 129 2.33 -5.07 -8.90
CA THR A 129 3.10 -5.50 -10.08
C THR A 129 3.58 -4.28 -10.85
N GLY A 130 4.90 -4.09 -10.98
CA GLY A 130 5.47 -2.93 -11.68
C GLY A 130 5.84 -1.80 -10.72
N LEU A 131 5.31 -0.60 -10.99
CA LEU A 131 5.55 0.57 -10.14
C LEU A 131 4.77 0.46 -8.83
N PHE A 132 5.38 0.87 -7.73
CA PHE A 132 4.74 1.02 -6.42
C PHE A 132 4.96 2.41 -5.81
N LEU A 133 5.86 3.22 -6.36
CA LEU A 133 6.07 4.62 -5.99
C LEU A 133 6.13 5.52 -7.23
N LEU A 134 5.38 6.62 -7.19
CA LEU A 134 5.46 7.76 -8.10
C LEU A 134 5.79 9.03 -7.31
N THR A 135 6.94 9.62 -7.57
CA THR A 135 7.42 10.82 -6.86
C THR A 135 7.39 12.05 -7.76
N PHE A 136 6.85 13.16 -7.28
CA PHE A 136 6.93 14.46 -7.93
C PHE A 136 7.93 15.35 -7.20
N VAL A 137 8.90 15.90 -7.93
CA VAL A 137 9.92 16.80 -7.40
C VAL A 137 9.95 18.07 -8.25
N GLY A 138 9.67 19.20 -7.62
CA GLY A 138 9.66 20.52 -8.26
C GLY A 138 10.90 21.33 -7.95
N ASN A 139 10.77 22.65 -7.91
CA ASN A 139 11.84 23.60 -7.62
C ASN A 139 11.99 23.92 -6.12
N LYS A 140 11.11 23.35 -5.29
CA LYS A 140 11.12 23.47 -3.82
C LYS A 140 11.56 22.15 -3.19
N TYR A 141 12.50 22.21 -2.27
CA TYR A 141 12.92 21.06 -1.46
C TYR A 141 11.91 20.77 -0.34
N GLY A 142 11.45 21.85 0.31
CA GLY A 142 10.48 21.81 1.39
C GLY A 142 11.06 21.60 2.78
N SER A 143 10.13 21.37 3.71
CA SER A 143 10.43 21.17 5.13
C SER A 143 11.22 19.89 5.39
N VAL A 144 12.15 19.94 6.35
CA VAL A 144 12.91 18.77 6.81
C VAL A 144 12.13 17.98 7.84
N VAL A 145 12.37 16.67 7.88
CA VAL A 145 11.80 15.78 8.88
C VAL A 145 12.75 15.67 10.07
N LEU A 146 12.23 15.93 11.27
CA LEU A 146 12.97 15.77 12.52
C LEU A 146 13.14 14.28 12.88
N PRO A 147 14.27 13.88 13.50
CA PRO A 147 14.45 12.52 13.97
C PRO A 147 13.39 12.12 15.01
N THR A 148 12.71 10.98 14.83
CA THR A 148 11.75 10.48 15.83
C THR A 148 12.45 9.93 17.07
N GLU A 149 13.70 9.48 16.92
CA GLU A 149 14.51 8.89 17.97
C GLU A 149 15.94 9.46 17.92
N LEU A 150 16.52 9.73 19.09
CA LEU A 150 17.89 10.18 19.27
C LEU A 150 18.57 9.36 20.35
N SER A 151 19.83 8.98 20.14
CA SER A 151 20.63 8.39 21.21
C SER A 151 20.82 9.38 22.36
N THR A 152 21.08 8.87 23.57
CA THR A 152 21.38 9.74 24.73
C THR A 152 22.61 10.61 24.49
N THR A 153 23.60 10.12 23.74
CA THR A 153 24.78 10.87 23.32
C THR A 153 24.40 11.99 22.35
N ASP A 154 23.60 11.70 21.32
CA ASP A 154 23.18 12.71 20.33
C ASP A 154 22.33 13.80 20.96
N PHE A 155 21.38 13.43 21.82
CA PHE A 155 20.53 14.40 22.51
C PHE A 155 21.36 15.38 23.34
N ASN A 156 22.29 14.86 24.15
CA ASN A 156 23.15 15.69 24.99
C ASN A 156 24.09 16.58 24.15
N ASN A 157 24.62 16.05 23.05
CA ASN A 157 25.44 16.82 22.12
C ASN A 157 24.63 17.96 21.48
N ILE A 158 23.41 17.68 20.99
CA ILE A 158 22.52 18.70 20.41
C ILE A 158 22.19 19.76 21.47
N LYS A 159 21.88 19.33 22.69
CA LYS A 159 21.58 20.23 23.82
C LYS A 159 22.75 21.15 24.15
N ASN A 160 23.97 20.63 24.23
CA ASN A 160 25.16 21.43 24.55
C ASN A 160 25.43 22.48 23.46
N VAL A 161 25.43 22.07 22.19
CA VAL A 161 25.67 22.99 21.07
C VAL A 161 24.54 24.01 20.94
N ALA A 162 23.29 23.61 21.17
CA ALA A 162 22.14 24.53 21.21
C ALA A 162 22.30 25.58 22.32
N SER A 163 22.80 25.18 23.49
CA SER A 163 23.11 26.10 24.60
C SER A 163 24.21 27.09 24.21
N ASP A 164 25.29 26.62 23.58
CA ASP A 164 26.39 27.48 23.12
C ASP A 164 25.92 28.50 22.07
N LEU A 165 24.94 28.13 21.24
CA LEU A 165 24.32 28.98 20.23
C LEU A 165 23.18 29.87 20.76
N ASN A 166 22.93 29.88 22.08
CA ASN A 166 21.81 30.58 22.71
C ASN A 166 20.43 30.23 22.10
N LYS A 167 20.24 28.96 21.71
CA LYS A 167 18.94 28.43 21.25
C LYS A 167 18.09 27.94 22.43
N ASP A 168 16.80 27.77 22.20
CA ASP A 168 15.86 27.33 23.24
C ASP A 168 16.00 25.84 23.54
N VAL A 169 16.88 25.50 24.48
CA VAL A 169 17.09 24.13 24.98
C VAL A 169 15.84 23.59 25.69
N LYS A 170 15.03 24.44 26.31
CA LYS A 170 13.82 23.99 27.03
C LYS A 170 12.79 23.42 26.06
N LEU A 171 12.72 23.98 24.85
CA LEU A 171 11.89 23.45 23.78
C LEU A 171 12.32 22.03 23.41
N LEU A 172 13.62 21.78 23.29
CA LEU A 172 14.16 20.46 22.99
C LEU A 172 13.81 19.44 24.10
N GLU A 173 14.02 19.80 25.37
CA GLU A 173 13.72 18.94 26.53
C GLU A 173 12.23 18.65 26.71
N ARG A 174 11.36 19.60 26.33
CA ARG A 174 9.90 19.42 26.39
C ARG A 174 9.41 18.38 25.37
N TRP A 175 10.02 18.36 24.18
CA TRP A 175 9.52 17.57 23.06
C TRP A 175 10.24 16.24 22.86
N TYR A 176 11.48 16.09 23.34
CA TYR A 176 12.20 14.84 23.30
C TYR A 176 12.32 14.25 24.70
N LEU A 177 11.60 13.16 24.93
CA LEU A 177 11.49 12.52 26.24
C LEU A 177 12.30 11.22 26.27
N LEU A 178 12.98 10.95 27.38
CA LEU A 178 13.75 9.72 27.56
C LEU A 178 12.81 8.52 27.69
N ASP A 179 12.98 7.54 26.81
CA ASP A 179 12.34 6.24 26.88
C ASP A 179 13.33 5.23 27.47
N ASP A 180 13.18 4.95 28.77
CA ASP A 180 14.01 4.03 29.54
C ASP A 180 13.69 2.55 29.28
N LYS A 181 12.62 2.26 28.53
CA LYS A 181 12.23 0.91 28.13
C LYS A 181 13.00 0.41 26.91
N LEU A 182 13.63 1.31 26.17
CA LEU A 182 14.51 0.95 25.06
C LEU A 182 15.86 0.46 25.58
N LEU A 183 16.43 -0.52 24.88
CA LEU A 183 17.77 -1.06 25.16
C LEU A 183 18.64 -0.88 23.90
N PRO A 184 19.53 0.14 23.85
CA PRO A 184 19.81 1.14 24.89
C PRO A 184 18.73 2.24 25.02
N PRO A 185 18.65 2.95 26.17
CA PRO A 185 17.74 4.07 26.35
C PRO A 185 17.97 5.16 25.29
N ALA A 186 16.89 5.75 24.78
CA ALA A 186 16.92 6.78 23.75
C ALA A 186 15.85 7.84 23.98
N TYR A 187 16.07 9.04 23.46
CA TYR A 187 15.12 10.13 23.49
C TYR A 187 14.17 10.04 22.31
N LYS A 188 12.86 10.03 22.56
CA LYS A 188 11.81 10.01 21.54
C LYS A 188 11.12 11.36 21.42
N LEU A 189 10.92 11.79 20.19
CA LEU A 189 10.05 12.93 19.90
C LEU A 189 8.62 12.59 20.32
N LYS A 190 7.99 13.40 21.15
CA LYS A 190 6.60 13.23 21.54
C LYS A 190 5.70 13.35 20.30
N ASP A 191 4.72 12.45 20.16
CA ASP A 191 3.76 12.52 19.05
C ASP A 191 2.88 13.76 19.27
N PRO A 192 2.84 14.73 18.33
CA PRO A 192 2.01 15.92 18.48
C PRO A 192 0.52 15.58 18.63
N ASP A 193 0.07 14.42 18.12
CA ASP A 193 -1.31 13.96 18.27
C ASP A 193 -1.72 13.75 19.75
N GLU A 194 -0.76 13.57 20.68
CA GLU A 194 -1.02 13.43 22.12
C GLU A 194 -1.36 14.76 22.81
N ASP A 195 -0.69 15.86 22.41
CA ASP A 195 -0.88 17.19 23.00
C ASP A 195 -1.94 18.02 22.25
N PHE A 196 -2.21 17.67 21.00
CA PHE A 196 -3.13 18.37 20.13
C PHE A 196 -4.19 17.43 19.56
N SER A 197 -5.06 16.93 20.44
CA SER A 197 -6.07 15.92 20.12
C SER A 197 -7.07 16.36 19.04
N ASN A 198 -7.19 17.66 18.75
CA ASN A 198 -8.14 18.19 17.80
C ASN A 198 -7.52 18.57 16.45
N ILE A 199 -6.20 18.40 16.23
CA ILE A 199 -5.58 18.65 14.92
C ILE A 199 -6.31 17.88 13.81
N LEU A 200 -6.71 16.64 14.09
CA LEU A 200 -7.43 15.78 13.16
C LEU A 200 -8.97 15.90 13.25
N SER A 201 -9.50 16.73 14.16
CA SER A 201 -10.94 16.86 14.39
C SER A 201 -11.61 17.65 13.27
N ARG A 202 -12.56 17.01 12.58
CA ARG A 202 -13.30 17.59 11.44
C ARG A 202 -14.73 18.00 11.78
N THR A 203 -15.09 18.07 13.06
CA THR A 203 -16.41 18.55 13.46
C THR A 203 -16.50 20.07 13.24
N ILE A 204 -17.62 20.55 12.71
CA ILE A 204 -17.86 21.98 12.45
C ILE A 204 -17.62 22.82 13.73
N SER A 205 -17.91 22.25 14.90
CA SER A 205 -17.71 22.89 16.22
C SER A 205 -16.25 23.03 16.65
N THR A 206 -15.31 22.29 16.04
CA THR A 206 -13.89 22.27 16.45
C THR A 206 -12.96 22.82 15.38
N TYR A 207 -13.47 23.35 14.26
CA TYR A 207 -12.65 23.83 13.14
C TYR A 207 -11.67 24.93 13.56
N ASP A 208 -12.15 25.93 14.31
CA ASP A 208 -11.30 27.03 14.80
C ASP A 208 -10.25 26.55 15.82
N ILE A 209 -10.58 25.52 16.60
CA ILE A 209 -9.67 24.89 17.56
C ILE A 209 -8.59 24.10 16.82
N SER A 210 -8.97 23.28 15.84
CA SER A 210 -8.06 22.53 14.98
C SER A 210 -7.09 23.45 14.22
N ALA A 211 -7.59 24.55 13.65
CA ALA A 211 -6.76 25.53 12.96
C ALA A 211 -5.73 26.19 13.89
N ARG A 212 -6.14 26.51 15.13
CA ARG A 212 -5.26 27.08 16.15
C ARG A 212 -4.20 26.09 16.62
N GLU A 213 -4.60 24.87 17.01
CA GLU A 213 -3.68 23.81 17.43
C GLU A 213 -2.68 23.47 16.32
N THR A 214 -3.13 23.44 15.06
CA THR A 214 -2.27 23.24 13.89
C THR A 214 -1.22 24.35 13.76
N GLN A 215 -1.60 25.61 13.96
CA GLN A 215 -0.67 26.73 13.90
C GLN A 215 0.33 26.69 15.06
N GLU A 216 -0.13 26.43 16.28
CA GLU A 216 0.73 26.30 17.46
C GLU A 216 1.77 25.19 17.28
N TRP A 217 1.36 24.04 16.73
CA TRP A 217 2.28 22.97 16.39
C TRP A 217 3.26 23.36 15.27
N ASN A 218 2.81 24.03 14.21
CA ASN A 218 3.69 24.47 13.14
C ASN A 218 4.78 25.43 13.66
N ASP A 219 4.44 26.33 14.58
CA ASP A 219 5.39 27.27 15.19
C ASP A 219 6.43 26.52 16.04
N VAL A 220 5.98 25.53 16.83
CA VAL A 220 6.85 24.64 17.60
C VAL A 220 7.78 23.84 16.69
N TYR A 221 7.22 23.19 15.67
CA TYR A 221 7.98 22.34 14.74
C TYR A 221 9.02 23.15 13.96
N THR A 222 8.65 24.34 13.50
CA THR A 222 9.58 25.26 12.82
C THR A 222 10.70 25.67 13.75
N SER A 223 10.40 25.99 15.01
CA SER A 223 11.40 26.36 16.02
C SER A 223 12.36 25.21 16.34
N LEU A 224 11.85 23.98 16.45
CA LEU A 224 12.68 22.79 16.60
C LEU A 224 13.54 22.55 15.36
N ALA A 225 12.97 22.61 14.16
CA ALA A 225 13.71 22.45 12.91
C ALA A 225 14.84 23.48 12.78
N ASP A 226 14.59 24.74 13.11
CA ASP A 226 15.60 25.81 13.10
C ASP A 226 16.70 25.57 14.14
N LEU A 227 16.36 25.03 15.32
CA LEU A 227 17.35 24.62 16.32
C LEU A 227 18.25 23.51 15.76
N PHE A 228 17.67 22.44 15.23
CA PHE A 228 18.43 21.33 14.64
C PHE A 228 19.30 21.81 13.48
N ILE A 229 18.76 22.59 12.54
CA ILE A 229 19.53 23.14 11.41
C ILE A 229 20.71 23.98 11.93
N SER A 230 20.49 24.84 12.92
CA SER A 230 21.56 25.68 13.49
C SER A 230 22.66 24.83 14.12
N VAL A 231 22.30 23.82 14.93
CA VAL A 231 23.24 22.91 15.57
C VAL A 231 24.05 22.11 14.55
N LEU A 232 23.38 21.56 13.53
CA LEU A 232 24.04 20.73 12.52
C LEU A 232 24.90 21.56 11.56
N ASN A 233 24.62 22.85 11.38
CA ASN A 233 25.47 23.75 10.60
C ASN A 233 26.77 24.12 11.31
N GLU A 234 26.85 24.00 12.65
CA GLU A 234 28.09 24.20 13.41
C GLU A 234 29.02 22.97 13.42
N ARG A 235 28.60 21.83 12.84
CA ARG A 235 29.44 20.62 12.66
C ARG A 235 30.90 20.87 12.28
N PRO A 236 31.23 21.72 11.29
CA PRO A 236 32.62 21.97 10.90
C PRO A 236 33.45 22.74 11.96
N ASN A 237 32.81 23.43 12.91
CA ASN A 237 33.45 24.27 13.92
C ASN A 237 33.57 23.59 15.30
N LEU A 238 32.94 22.42 15.48
CA LEU A 238 33.01 21.65 16.72
C LEU A 238 34.41 21.06 16.93
N LYS A 239 35.29 21.83 17.59
CA LYS A 239 36.60 21.36 18.06
C LYS A 239 36.42 20.38 19.22
N SER A 240 36.60 19.09 18.96
CA SER A 240 37.11 17.99 19.83
C SER A 240 36.88 17.98 21.36
N LYS A 241 35.93 18.75 21.90
CA LYS A 241 35.64 18.80 23.35
C LYS A 241 34.59 17.79 23.79
N HIS A 242 33.80 17.29 22.85
CA HIS A 242 32.76 16.27 23.05
C HIS A 242 32.89 15.20 21.96
N ASP A 243 32.44 13.97 22.23
CA ASP A 243 32.33 12.93 21.22
C ASP A 243 31.14 13.26 20.30
N THR A 244 31.38 14.14 19.33
CA THR A 244 30.40 14.64 18.37
C THR A 244 30.37 13.82 17.08
N SER A 245 31.07 12.67 17.05
CA SER A 245 31.15 11.78 15.88
C SER A 245 29.76 11.31 15.43
N SER A 246 28.89 10.98 16.37
CA SER A 246 27.51 10.54 16.12
C SER A 246 26.60 11.64 15.54
N LEU A 247 26.90 12.93 15.79
CA LEU A 247 26.14 14.02 15.17
C LEU A 247 26.26 14.05 13.65
N TYR A 248 27.33 13.48 13.06
CA TYR A 248 27.50 13.44 11.62
C TYR A 248 26.54 12.44 10.94
N ASP A 249 26.01 11.47 11.69
CA ASP A 249 25.09 10.46 11.17
C ASP A 249 23.66 10.98 11.01
N ILE A 250 23.30 12.05 11.73
CA ILE A 250 21.96 12.65 11.64
C ILE A 250 21.80 13.37 10.29
N GLN A 251 20.90 12.91 9.43
CA GLN A 251 20.60 13.59 8.16
C GLN A 251 19.19 14.17 8.18
N LEU A 252 19.09 15.50 8.13
CA LEU A 252 17.81 16.19 7.98
C LEU A 252 17.39 16.23 6.52
N LEU A 253 16.57 15.27 6.11
CA LEU A 253 16.04 15.13 4.76
C LEU A 253 14.57 15.56 4.72
N SER A 254 14.05 15.90 3.54
CA SER A 254 12.60 16.10 3.35
C SER A 254 11.87 14.76 3.38
N GLY A 255 10.58 14.77 3.73
CA GLY A 255 9.77 13.55 3.74
C GLY A 255 9.72 12.85 2.38
N VAL A 256 9.68 13.63 1.30
CA VAL A 256 9.73 13.13 -0.08
C VAL A 256 11.04 12.39 -0.36
N GLU A 257 12.18 12.96 0.03
CA GLU A 257 13.48 12.34 -0.16
C GLU A 257 13.64 11.05 0.67
N ILE A 258 13.15 11.05 1.92
CA ILE A 258 13.17 9.87 2.79
C ILE A 258 12.39 8.72 2.16
N LEU A 259 11.15 8.97 1.72
CA LEU A 259 10.29 7.96 1.12
C LEU A 259 10.85 7.43 -0.20
N PHE A 260 11.38 8.32 -1.05
CA PHE A 260 12.05 7.90 -2.30
C PHE A 260 13.28 7.04 -2.01
N ASN A 261 14.14 7.46 -1.07
CA ASN A 261 15.35 6.72 -0.73
C ASN A 261 15.03 5.34 -0.16
N TYR A 262 13.98 5.24 0.65
CA TYR A 262 13.48 3.98 1.18
C TYR A 262 12.95 3.06 0.08
N ALA A 263 12.08 3.55 -0.79
CA ALA A 263 11.52 2.79 -1.90
C ALA A 263 12.60 2.33 -2.90
N ALA A 264 13.53 3.21 -3.26
CA ALA A 264 14.63 2.86 -4.15
C ALA A 264 15.56 1.80 -3.53
N LYS A 265 15.66 1.71 -2.20
CA LYS A 265 16.37 0.60 -1.54
C LYS A 265 15.64 -0.73 -1.67
N LEU A 266 14.29 -0.71 -1.69
CA LEU A 266 13.48 -1.91 -1.91
C LEU A 266 13.55 -2.39 -3.37
N SER A 267 13.33 -1.47 -4.32
CA SER A 267 13.46 -1.73 -5.76
C SER A 267 13.51 -0.42 -6.55
N PRO A 268 14.67 -0.05 -7.13
CA PRO A 268 14.78 1.12 -8.01
C PRO A 268 13.89 1.03 -9.25
N SER A 269 13.72 -0.17 -9.82
CA SER A 269 12.90 -0.39 -11.02
C SER A 269 11.40 -0.20 -10.77
N GLY A 270 10.94 -0.34 -9.53
CA GLY A 270 9.57 -0.08 -9.10
C GLY A 270 9.28 1.37 -8.69
N CYS A 271 10.26 2.28 -8.81
CA CYS A 271 10.13 3.69 -8.50
C CYS A 271 10.12 4.54 -9.77
N MET A 272 9.16 5.46 -9.91
CA MET A 272 9.13 6.48 -10.96
C MET A 272 9.23 7.88 -10.35
N CYS A 273 9.98 8.77 -11.00
CA CYS A 273 10.16 10.15 -10.56
C CYS A 273 9.87 11.14 -11.70
N ILE A 274 9.02 12.12 -11.42
CA ILE A 274 8.71 13.26 -12.28
C ILE A 274 9.45 14.48 -11.73
N LEU A 275 10.37 15.03 -12.51
CA LEU A 275 11.14 16.23 -12.21
C LEU A 275 10.58 17.40 -13.02
N ARG A 276 9.84 18.30 -12.36
CA ARG A 276 9.39 19.55 -12.99
C ARG A 276 10.41 20.66 -12.76
N GLN A 277 10.74 21.40 -13.82
CA GLN A 277 11.60 22.56 -13.75
C GLN A 277 10.91 23.78 -14.33
N PHE A 278 10.84 24.87 -13.57
CA PHE A 278 10.37 26.15 -14.08
C PHE A 278 11.47 26.95 -14.76
N ASP A 279 11.29 27.29 -16.02
CA ASP A 279 12.17 28.19 -16.77
C ASP A 279 11.78 29.64 -16.47
N GLY A 280 12.74 30.45 -15.99
CA GLY A 280 12.52 31.86 -15.68
C GLY A 280 11.99 32.17 -14.26
N LEU A 281 11.73 31.15 -13.43
CA LEU A 281 11.38 31.33 -12.02
C LEU A 281 12.61 31.77 -11.20
N ASN A 282 12.46 32.82 -10.40
CA ASN A 282 13.50 33.30 -9.49
C ASN A 282 12.91 33.98 -8.23
N GLU A 283 13.78 34.40 -7.31
CA GLU A 283 13.43 35.05 -6.05
C GLU A 283 12.69 36.40 -6.18
N LYS A 284 12.68 37.00 -7.38
CA LYS A 284 11.92 38.23 -7.69
C LYS A 284 10.59 37.98 -8.38
N SER A 285 10.33 36.75 -8.81
CA SER A 285 9.08 36.37 -9.48
C SER A 285 7.89 36.47 -8.52
N LYS A 286 6.75 36.98 -8.98
CA LYS A 286 5.51 37.03 -8.18
C LYS A 286 4.98 35.61 -7.96
N GLY A 287 4.59 35.26 -6.73
CA GLY A 287 4.03 33.93 -6.41
C GLY A 287 5.08 32.82 -6.30
N ASN A 288 6.36 33.17 -6.19
CA ASN A 288 7.47 32.21 -6.10
C ASN A 288 7.50 31.40 -4.79
N GLU A 289 6.94 31.93 -3.69
CA GLU A 289 6.91 31.32 -2.35
C GLU A 289 6.38 29.88 -2.33
N ALA A 290 5.47 29.55 -3.26
CA ALA A 290 4.90 28.21 -3.39
C ALA A 290 5.89 27.19 -4.02
N TYR A 291 6.85 27.66 -4.80
CA TYR A 291 7.63 26.84 -5.75
C TYR A 291 9.15 26.91 -5.55
N ILE A 292 9.66 27.80 -4.72
CA ILE A 292 11.08 27.86 -4.32
C ILE A 292 11.21 28.04 -2.81
N ASP A 293 12.32 27.56 -2.25
CA ASP A 293 12.64 27.76 -0.84
C ASP A 293 13.20 29.17 -0.61
N LEU A 294 12.50 29.97 0.18
CA LEU A 294 12.93 31.30 0.61
C LEU A 294 13.23 31.30 2.12
N LEU A 295 14.17 32.14 2.54
CA LEU A 295 14.46 32.35 3.96
C LEU A 295 13.29 33.10 4.63
N ASN A 296 12.86 32.61 5.80
CA ASN A 296 11.70 33.14 6.53
C ASN A 296 11.71 34.67 6.66
N GLY A 297 10.62 35.32 6.25
CA GLY A 297 10.46 36.77 6.33
C GLY A 297 11.30 37.57 5.32
N THR A 298 11.92 36.91 4.34
CA THR A 298 12.73 37.57 3.31
C THR A 298 12.43 37.03 1.91
N ASN A 299 12.68 37.84 0.87
CA ASN A 299 12.62 37.40 -0.53
C ASN A 299 13.98 36.90 -1.02
N ARG A 300 14.75 36.22 -0.16
CA ARG A 300 16.06 35.67 -0.50
C ARG A 300 15.99 34.16 -0.57
N LEU A 301 16.65 33.58 -1.56
CA LEU A 301 16.73 32.14 -1.73
C LEU A 301 17.42 31.44 -0.54
N ASP A 302 16.81 30.36 -0.04
CA ASP A 302 17.44 29.45 0.92
C ASP A 302 18.44 28.55 0.18
N LYS A 303 19.70 29.00 0.14
CA LYS A 303 20.77 28.28 -0.54
C LYS A 303 21.03 26.88 0.01
N ILE A 304 20.76 26.64 1.30
CA ILE A 304 20.99 25.33 1.92
C ILE A 304 19.97 24.33 1.40
N ARG A 305 18.68 24.69 1.39
CA ARG A 305 17.62 23.82 0.84
C ARG A 305 17.77 23.61 -0.66
N GLN A 306 18.20 24.63 -1.41
CA GLN A 306 18.43 24.52 -2.85
C GLN A 306 19.62 23.59 -3.18
N GLU A 307 20.68 23.61 -2.38
CA GLU A 307 21.79 22.64 -2.50
C GLU A 307 21.32 21.21 -2.15
N LYS A 308 20.47 21.03 -1.14
CA LYS A 308 19.85 19.73 -0.84
C LYS A 308 18.98 19.23 -2.01
N LEU A 309 18.16 20.09 -2.61
CA LEU A 309 17.35 19.74 -3.78
C LEU A 309 18.23 19.29 -4.95
N LYS A 310 19.33 19.99 -5.20
CA LYS A 310 20.29 19.62 -6.24
C LYS A 310 20.86 18.22 -6.00
N ARG A 311 21.36 17.95 -4.79
CA ARG A 311 21.89 16.62 -4.40
C ARG A 311 20.83 15.53 -4.49
N PHE A 312 19.59 15.83 -4.11
CA PHE A 312 18.50 14.87 -4.20
C PHE A 312 18.19 14.52 -5.67
N ARG A 313 18.14 15.51 -6.58
CA ARG A 313 17.97 15.29 -8.03
C ARG A 313 19.11 14.47 -8.63
N GLU A 314 20.34 14.70 -8.19
CA GLU A 314 21.52 13.91 -8.59
C GLU A 314 21.41 12.46 -8.07
N SER A 315 21.02 12.26 -6.81
CA SER A 315 20.77 10.94 -6.21
C SER A 315 19.66 10.15 -6.93
N ILE A 316 18.55 10.80 -7.30
CA ILE A 316 17.49 10.19 -8.13
C ILE A 316 18.07 9.71 -9.45
N THR A 317 18.89 10.55 -10.09
CA THR A 317 19.51 10.21 -11.38
C THR A 317 20.40 8.98 -11.22
N GLN A 318 21.29 8.96 -10.23
CA GLN A 318 22.18 7.83 -9.96
C GLN A 318 21.41 6.53 -9.69
N LYS A 319 20.38 6.58 -8.84
CA LYS A 319 19.60 5.38 -8.45
C LYS A 319 18.73 4.83 -9.59
N LEU A 320 18.26 5.70 -10.50
CA LEU A 320 17.44 5.31 -11.65
C LEU A 320 18.25 5.12 -12.95
N SER A 321 19.58 5.30 -12.92
CA SER A 321 20.47 5.06 -14.07
C SER A 321 21.10 3.67 -14.08
N ILE A 322 20.80 2.82 -13.10
CA ILE A 322 21.30 1.44 -13.06
C ILE A 322 20.59 0.66 -14.16
N ASN A 323 21.30 0.24 -15.20
CA ASN A 323 20.76 -0.70 -16.18
C ASN A 323 20.83 -2.09 -15.57
N ASP A 324 19.70 -2.79 -15.61
CA ASP A 324 19.66 -4.21 -15.28
C ASP A 324 20.07 -4.97 -16.56
N ASP A 325 21.38 -5.23 -16.69
CA ASP A 325 21.99 -5.82 -17.90
C ASP A 325 21.36 -7.19 -18.27
N ASP A 326 20.74 -7.87 -17.31
CA ASP A 326 20.10 -9.18 -17.50
C ASP A 326 18.68 -9.09 -18.10
N ASN A 327 18.01 -7.92 -18.06
CA ASN A 327 16.57 -7.81 -18.35
C ASN A 327 16.17 -6.85 -19.49
N ASN A 328 17.13 -6.24 -20.23
CA ASN A 328 16.84 -5.19 -21.24
C ASN A 328 15.96 -4.04 -20.69
N LEU A 329 16.01 -3.79 -19.37
CA LEU A 329 15.20 -2.79 -18.70
C LEU A 329 15.96 -1.46 -18.63
N LYS A 330 15.52 -0.48 -19.41
CA LYS A 330 15.94 0.92 -19.26
C LYS A 330 15.25 1.51 -18.03
N ILE A 331 15.91 1.44 -16.87
CA ILE A 331 15.44 2.08 -15.63
C ILE A 331 15.46 3.61 -15.79
N GLU A 332 16.31 4.14 -16.68
CA GLU A 332 16.37 5.57 -17.03
C GLU A 332 15.01 6.17 -17.40
N ASP A 333 14.12 5.39 -18.04
CA ASP A 333 12.77 5.80 -18.44
C ASP A 333 11.84 6.04 -17.23
N ASN A 334 12.21 5.59 -16.02
CA ASN A 334 11.49 5.90 -14.78
C ASN A 334 11.73 7.35 -14.33
N ARG A 335 12.67 8.07 -14.93
CA ARG A 335 12.96 9.48 -14.62
C ARG A 335 12.49 10.37 -15.77
N LEU A 336 11.39 11.09 -15.56
CA LEU A 336 10.87 12.05 -16.52
C LEU A 336 11.22 13.48 -16.09
N VAL A 337 11.90 14.23 -16.94
CA VAL A 337 12.17 15.66 -16.73
C VAL A 337 11.25 16.47 -17.64
N LEU A 338 10.49 17.39 -17.07
CA LEU A 338 9.57 18.27 -17.79
C LEU A 338 9.84 19.73 -17.43
N ASN A 339 9.98 20.57 -18.45
CA ASN A 339 10.20 22.00 -18.27
C ASN A 339 8.89 22.76 -18.50
N VAL A 340 8.66 23.78 -17.69
CA VAL A 340 7.47 24.64 -17.75
C VAL A 340 7.92 26.09 -17.71
N SER A 341 7.53 26.89 -18.69
CA SER A 341 7.85 28.32 -18.72
C SER A 341 7.12 29.07 -17.60
N TRP A 342 7.86 29.79 -16.77
CA TRP A 342 7.28 30.63 -15.72
C TRP A 342 6.60 31.87 -16.33
N LYS A 343 5.38 32.17 -15.89
CA LYS A 343 4.64 33.38 -16.29
C LYS A 343 4.66 34.40 -15.16
N GLU A 344 5.00 35.66 -15.47
CA GLU A 344 5.24 36.73 -14.48
C GLU A 344 4.03 37.04 -13.57
N ASN A 345 2.83 36.64 -13.97
CA ASN A 345 1.61 36.81 -13.17
C ASN A 345 1.45 35.74 -12.07
N GLY A 346 2.26 34.68 -12.05
CA GLY A 346 2.17 33.60 -11.04
C GLY A 346 0.88 32.77 -11.12
N GLU A 347 0.06 32.97 -12.17
CA GLU A 347 -1.20 32.26 -12.38
C GLU A 347 -1.04 31.32 -13.58
N PHE A 348 -0.76 30.05 -13.29
CA PHE A 348 -0.95 28.97 -14.26
C PHE A 348 -2.44 28.63 -14.27
N GLN A 349 -3.19 29.30 -15.15
CA GLN A 349 -4.60 28.96 -15.34
C GLN A 349 -4.68 27.65 -16.14
N SER A 350 -5.70 26.84 -15.83
CA SER A 350 -6.02 25.60 -16.56
C SER A 350 -6.12 25.81 -18.07
N ASP A 351 -6.37 27.03 -18.53
CA ASP A 351 -6.67 27.33 -19.93
C ASP A 351 -5.41 27.67 -20.75
N ASP A 352 -4.24 27.69 -20.12
CA ASP A 352 -2.95 27.92 -20.77
C ASP A 352 -2.57 26.75 -21.69
N THR A 353 -2.40 27.03 -22.99
CA THR A 353 -2.10 26.01 -23.99
C THR A 353 -0.79 25.28 -23.76
N ASP A 354 0.24 25.97 -23.26
CA ASP A 354 1.55 25.36 -23.03
C ASP A 354 1.51 24.49 -21.77
N TYR A 355 0.82 24.95 -20.73
CA TYR A 355 0.60 24.16 -19.52
C TYR A 355 -0.26 22.92 -19.81
N GLN A 356 -1.30 23.04 -20.63
CA GLN A 356 -2.11 21.91 -21.10
C GLN A 356 -1.29 20.88 -21.90
N ARG A 357 -0.34 21.33 -22.73
CA ARG A 357 0.60 20.43 -23.42
C ARG A 357 1.54 19.71 -22.45
N TYR A 358 2.02 20.41 -21.44
CA TYR A 358 2.82 19.82 -20.34
C TYR A 358 2.02 18.72 -19.63
N LEU A 359 0.78 19.00 -19.21
CA LEU A 359 -0.09 18.05 -18.51
C LEU A 359 -0.41 16.82 -19.37
N ARG A 360 -0.68 17.00 -20.66
CA ARG A 360 -0.90 15.88 -21.60
C ARG A 360 0.34 15.00 -21.73
N THR A 361 1.52 15.61 -21.86
CA THR A 361 2.79 14.89 -21.94
C THR A 361 3.05 14.10 -20.66
N LEU A 362 2.84 14.72 -19.50
CA LEU A 362 2.97 14.10 -18.18
C LEU A 362 2.08 12.85 -18.05
N ASN A 363 0.78 12.99 -18.32
CA ASN A 363 -0.18 11.89 -18.21
C ASN A 363 0.12 10.75 -19.18
N ALA A 364 0.46 11.09 -20.44
CA ALA A 364 0.80 10.08 -21.43
C ALA A 364 2.05 9.29 -21.01
N ALA A 365 3.08 9.97 -20.49
CA ALA A 365 4.30 9.33 -20.02
C ALA A 365 4.03 8.41 -18.82
N ILE A 366 3.29 8.87 -17.81
CA ILE A 366 2.92 8.06 -16.65
C ILE A 366 2.08 6.84 -17.08
N PHE A 367 1.05 7.05 -17.90
CA PHE A 367 0.20 5.97 -18.41
C PHE A 367 1.02 4.91 -19.15
N LEU A 368 1.83 5.33 -20.13
CA LEU A 368 2.63 4.43 -20.96
C LEU A 368 3.67 3.69 -20.12
N ARG A 369 4.26 4.36 -19.12
CA ARG A 369 5.28 3.72 -18.27
C ARG A 369 4.68 2.69 -17.34
N ILE A 370 3.58 3.00 -16.64
CA ILE A 370 2.84 2.04 -15.82
C ILE A 370 2.41 0.86 -16.70
N LYS A 371 1.77 1.15 -17.84
CA LYS A 371 1.34 0.12 -18.80
C LYS A 371 2.48 -0.83 -19.16
N SER A 372 3.60 -0.27 -19.62
CA SER A 372 4.75 -1.02 -20.11
C SER A 372 5.45 -1.84 -19.03
N LEU A 373 5.59 -1.31 -17.81
CA LEU A 373 6.20 -2.06 -16.71
C LEU A 373 5.31 -3.19 -16.21
N CYS A 374 4.00 -2.97 -16.14
CA CYS A 374 3.06 -4.01 -15.77
C CYS A 374 3.01 -5.09 -16.85
N GLU A 375 2.87 -4.75 -18.14
CA GLU A 375 2.82 -5.73 -19.25
C GLU A 375 4.06 -6.64 -19.32
N ARG A 376 5.24 -6.15 -18.91
CA ARG A 376 6.47 -6.98 -18.85
C ARG A 376 6.51 -7.89 -17.63
N ASN A 377 6.08 -7.38 -16.47
CA ASN A 377 6.11 -8.13 -15.21
C ASN A 377 4.95 -9.13 -15.09
N ILE A 378 3.87 -8.90 -15.83
CA ILE A 378 2.75 -9.83 -15.94
C ILE A 378 3.13 -10.85 -17.00
N ASP A 379 3.33 -12.11 -16.61
CA ASP A 379 3.37 -13.22 -17.56
C ASP A 379 1.97 -13.43 -18.16
N LEU A 380 1.67 -12.66 -19.19
CA LEU A 380 0.39 -12.73 -19.90
C LEU A 380 0.25 -14.06 -20.66
N SER A 381 1.24 -14.95 -20.70
CA SER A 381 1.14 -16.20 -21.46
C SER A 381 -0.03 -17.08 -20.97
N ILE A 382 -0.28 -17.13 -19.66
CA ILE A 382 -1.44 -17.83 -19.10
C ILE A 382 -2.72 -17.00 -19.33
N ALA A 383 -2.66 -15.69 -19.06
CA ALA A 383 -3.83 -14.81 -19.15
C ALA A 383 -4.34 -14.61 -20.58
N ASN A 384 -3.49 -14.69 -21.61
CA ASN A 384 -3.87 -14.44 -23.00
C ASN A 384 -4.79 -15.52 -23.59
N HIS A 385 -4.76 -16.73 -23.04
CA HIS A 385 -5.60 -17.84 -23.46
C HIS A 385 -6.93 -17.93 -22.71
N LEU A 386 -7.09 -17.16 -21.62
CA LEU A 386 -8.29 -17.16 -20.80
C LEU A 386 -9.30 -16.09 -21.27
N LYS A 387 -10.59 -16.42 -21.17
CA LYS A 387 -11.67 -15.44 -21.32
C LYS A 387 -11.63 -14.43 -20.17
N TYR A 388 -12.27 -13.28 -20.37
CA TYR A 388 -12.31 -12.20 -19.39
C TYR A 388 -12.71 -12.67 -17.97
N ASP A 389 -13.81 -13.43 -17.85
CA ASP A 389 -14.31 -13.91 -16.56
C ASP A 389 -13.39 -14.96 -15.93
N GLU A 390 -12.73 -15.78 -16.75
CA GLU A 390 -11.74 -16.77 -16.29
C GLU A 390 -10.48 -16.09 -15.75
N LYS A 391 -10.02 -15.01 -16.39
CA LYS A 391 -8.90 -14.20 -15.88
C LYS A 391 -9.22 -13.64 -14.50
N ILE A 392 -10.41 -13.04 -14.34
CA ILE A 392 -10.86 -12.47 -13.07
C ILE A 392 -10.84 -13.52 -11.97
N LEU A 393 -11.41 -14.69 -12.24
CA LEU A 393 -11.51 -15.76 -11.26
C LEU A 393 -10.14 -16.37 -10.90
N TYR A 394 -9.28 -16.57 -11.90
CA TYR A 394 -7.92 -17.07 -11.72
C TYR A 394 -7.12 -16.14 -10.81
N ASN A 395 -7.14 -14.85 -11.14
CA ASN A 395 -6.55 -13.78 -10.38
C ASN A 395 -7.05 -13.76 -8.93
N GLU A 396 -8.38 -13.76 -8.73
CA GLU A 396 -8.98 -13.78 -7.39
C GLU A 396 -8.47 -14.98 -6.59
N THR A 397 -8.52 -16.18 -7.18
CA THR A 397 -8.05 -17.42 -6.55
C THR A 397 -6.57 -17.36 -6.15
N LEU A 398 -5.72 -16.82 -7.02
CA LEU A 398 -4.28 -16.72 -6.79
C LEU A 398 -3.95 -15.81 -5.59
N VAL A 399 -4.66 -14.69 -5.42
CA VAL A 399 -4.47 -13.78 -4.28
C VAL A 399 -4.77 -14.48 -2.95
N HIS A 400 -5.88 -15.22 -2.86
CA HIS A 400 -6.24 -15.99 -1.66
C HIS A 400 -5.21 -17.09 -1.35
N LEU A 401 -4.75 -17.83 -2.37
CA LEU A 401 -3.71 -18.86 -2.19
C LEU A 401 -2.36 -18.27 -1.76
N THR A 402 -2.02 -17.08 -2.24
CA THR A 402 -0.81 -16.36 -1.85
C THR A 402 -0.89 -15.91 -0.40
N HIS A 403 -2.03 -15.35 0.02
CA HIS A 403 -2.25 -14.98 1.41
C HIS A 403 -2.17 -16.19 2.34
N TYR A 404 -2.76 -17.32 1.93
CA TYR A 404 -2.61 -18.61 2.61
C TYR A 404 -1.14 -19.04 2.72
N SER A 405 -0.36 -18.95 1.63
CA SER A 405 1.06 -19.34 1.63
C SER A 405 1.86 -18.51 2.64
N LYS A 406 1.62 -17.19 2.69
CA LYS A 406 2.22 -16.29 3.69
C LYS A 406 1.85 -16.70 5.11
N LEU A 407 0.57 -16.86 5.41
CA LEU A 407 0.10 -17.20 6.76
C LEU A 407 0.55 -18.60 7.19
N SER A 408 0.55 -19.57 6.28
CA SER A 408 0.91 -20.95 6.61
C SER A 408 2.38 -21.10 7.01
N SER A 409 3.26 -20.16 6.61
CA SER A 409 4.65 -20.10 7.06
C SER A 409 4.84 -19.60 8.50
N HIS A 410 3.87 -18.88 9.08
CA HIS A 410 4.00 -18.31 10.42
C HIS A 410 3.79 -19.39 11.51
N PRO A 411 4.51 -19.36 12.64
CA PRO A 411 4.27 -20.30 13.74
C PRO A 411 2.92 -20.03 14.42
N CYS A 412 2.18 -21.09 14.77
CA CYS A 412 0.92 -21.00 15.51
C CYS A 412 1.04 -21.78 16.83
N LEU A 413 1.19 -21.06 17.93
CA LEU A 413 1.40 -21.65 19.26
C LEU A 413 0.21 -22.53 19.66
N GLY A 414 0.50 -23.72 20.17
CA GLY A 414 -0.51 -24.67 20.65
C GLY A 414 -1.28 -25.42 19.54
N PHE A 415 -1.01 -25.15 18.26
CA PHE A 415 -1.68 -25.84 17.15
C PHE A 415 -1.39 -27.35 17.13
N GLU A 416 -0.12 -27.75 17.34
CA GLU A 416 0.28 -29.16 17.39
C GLU A 416 -0.43 -29.89 18.54
N ASN A 417 -0.42 -29.29 19.74
CA ASN A 417 -1.14 -29.82 20.90
C ASN A 417 -2.65 -29.98 20.63
N PHE A 418 -3.29 -29.03 19.94
CA PHE A 418 -4.70 -29.15 19.56
C PHE A 418 -4.93 -30.36 18.66
N VAL A 419 -4.14 -30.51 17.60
CA VAL A 419 -4.30 -31.60 16.62
C VAL A 419 -4.01 -32.96 17.25
N GLU A 420 -3.01 -33.05 18.12
CA GLU A 420 -2.59 -34.30 18.74
C GLU A 420 -3.50 -34.74 19.89
N ASN A 421 -3.98 -33.81 20.72
CA ASN A 421 -4.68 -34.17 21.97
C ASN A 421 -6.19 -33.96 21.92
N ASN A 422 -6.75 -33.36 20.85
CA ASN A 422 -8.19 -33.19 20.73
C ASN A 422 -8.87 -34.42 20.10
N ASN A 423 -9.29 -35.36 20.96
CA ASN A 423 -10.00 -36.57 20.56
C ASN A 423 -11.32 -36.28 19.82
N SER A 424 -12.04 -35.22 20.22
CA SER A 424 -13.30 -34.85 19.57
C SER A 424 -13.10 -34.40 18.13
N PHE A 425 -12.02 -33.65 17.86
CA PHE A 425 -11.65 -33.24 16.51
C PHE A 425 -11.23 -34.43 15.65
N LYS A 426 -10.40 -35.34 16.19
CA LYS A 426 -10.00 -36.57 15.48
C LYS A 426 -11.20 -37.46 15.14
N GLN A 427 -12.13 -37.61 16.08
CA GLN A 427 -13.37 -38.36 15.88
C GLN A 427 -14.24 -37.69 14.81
N TRP A 428 -14.44 -36.36 14.88
CA TRP A 428 -15.16 -35.62 13.85
C TRP A 428 -14.54 -35.80 12.47
N LEU A 429 -13.22 -35.67 12.34
CA LEU A 429 -12.52 -35.84 11.07
C LEU A 429 -12.71 -37.25 10.48
N SER A 430 -12.69 -38.28 11.33
CA SER A 430 -12.93 -39.66 10.90
C SER A 430 -14.37 -39.91 10.42
N LEU A 431 -15.35 -39.35 11.13
CA LEU A 431 -16.77 -39.49 10.80
C LEU A 431 -17.14 -38.70 9.55
N ALA A 432 -16.58 -37.49 9.40
CA ALA A 432 -16.81 -36.63 8.25
C ALA A 432 -16.33 -37.23 6.91
N ASN A 433 -15.41 -38.21 6.96
CA ASN A 433 -14.96 -38.93 5.77
C ASN A 433 -15.96 -40.01 5.30
N ILE A 434 -16.94 -40.38 6.14
CA ILE A 434 -17.84 -41.53 5.92
C ILE A 434 -19.31 -41.10 5.89
N ASN A 435 -19.70 -40.21 6.79
CA ASN A 435 -21.09 -39.80 7.02
C ASN A 435 -21.33 -38.35 6.62
N GLU A 436 -22.59 -38.00 6.42
CA GLU A 436 -22.99 -36.59 6.41
C GLU A 436 -22.65 -35.93 7.74
N HIS A 437 -22.20 -34.69 7.68
CA HIS A 437 -21.71 -33.98 8.87
C HIS A 437 -21.96 -32.48 8.78
N HIS A 438 -21.97 -31.82 9.93
CA HIS A 438 -21.99 -30.36 9.99
C HIS A 438 -20.63 -29.76 9.62
N PRO A 439 -20.59 -28.52 9.09
CA PRO A 439 -19.35 -27.78 8.88
C PRO A 439 -18.61 -27.58 10.20
N LEU A 440 -17.28 -27.54 10.14
CA LEU A 440 -16.48 -27.17 11.29
C LEU A 440 -16.50 -25.65 11.45
N ILE A 441 -16.73 -25.15 12.65
CA ILE A 441 -16.88 -23.72 12.87
C ILE A 441 -16.05 -23.26 14.07
N ILE A 442 -15.27 -22.16 13.92
CA ILE A 442 -14.30 -21.70 14.94
C ILE A 442 -14.60 -20.32 15.49
N ILE A 443 -14.90 -20.27 16.79
CA ILE A 443 -15.28 -19.05 17.54
C ILE A 443 -14.09 -18.58 18.36
N GLY A 444 -13.95 -17.26 18.49
CA GLY A 444 -12.97 -16.64 19.38
C GLY A 444 -13.05 -15.12 19.30
N SER A 445 -12.45 -14.42 20.27
CA SER A 445 -12.45 -12.96 20.32
C SER A 445 -11.66 -12.31 19.17
N ARG A 446 -11.83 -11.00 18.98
CA ARG A 446 -11.05 -10.23 18.00
C ARG A 446 -9.55 -10.37 18.28
N ALA A 447 -8.76 -10.53 17.23
CA ALA A 447 -7.31 -10.73 17.30
C ALA A 447 -6.83 -11.98 18.08
N SER A 448 -7.69 -12.95 18.37
CA SER A 448 -7.31 -14.20 19.06
C SER A 448 -6.48 -15.19 18.21
N GLY A 449 -6.03 -14.80 17.01
CA GLY A 449 -5.25 -15.65 16.10
C GLY A 449 -6.08 -16.61 15.24
N LYS A 450 -7.40 -16.42 15.14
CA LYS A 450 -8.31 -17.32 14.41
C LYS A 450 -7.91 -17.58 12.96
N THR A 451 -7.59 -16.53 12.21
CA THR A 451 -7.19 -16.62 10.79
C THR A 451 -5.93 -17.46 10.60
N LEU A 452 -4.94 -17.30 11.47
CA LEU A 452 -3.72 -18.10 11.46
C LEU A 452 -4.01 -19.56 11.82
N PHE A 453 -4.78 -19.80 12.89
CA PHE A 453 -5.22 -21.13 13.28
C PHE A 453 -6.02 -21.80 12.15
N CYS A 454 -6.80 -21.01 11.41
CA CYS A 454 -7.59 -21.50 10.31
C CYS A 454 -6.75 -21.99 9.15
N THR A 455 -5.84 -21.14 8.72
CA THR A 455 -4.84 -21.45 7.70
C THR A 455 -4.06 -22.72 8.05
N LYS A 456 -3.60 -22.85 9.30
CA LYS A 456 -2.86 -24.04 9.78
C LYS A 456 -3.69 -25.31 9.75
N LEU A 457 -4.97 -25.25 10.12
CA LEU A 457 -5.83 -26.43 10.05
C LEU A 457 -6.07 -26.87 8.61
N VAL A 458 -6.26 -25.93 7.67
CA VAL A 458 -6.34 -26.29 6.24
C VAL A 458 -5.05 -26.97 5.79
N HIS A 459 -3.90 -26.43 6.16
CA HIS A 459 -2.61 -27.06 5.89
C HIS A 459 -2.53 -28.51 6.43
N TYR A 460 -2.94 -28.71 7.68
CA TYR A 460 -3.01 -30.03 8.29
C TYR A 460 -3.97 -30.98 7.56
N LEU A 461 -5.17 -30.51 7.19
CA LEU A 461 -6.17 -31.31 6.48
C LEU A 461 -5.68 -31.71 5.09
N LEU A 462 -5.07 -30.79 4.34
CA LEU A 462 -4.49 -31.11 3.03
C LEU A 462 -3.40 -32.18 3.16
N ASN A 463 -2.50 -32.05 4.14
CA ASN A 463 -1.47 -33.06 4.40
C ASN A 463 -2.07 -34.42 4.80
N THR A 464 -3.18 -34.43 5.54
CA THR A 464 -3.86 -35.65 6.01
C THR A 464 -4.64 -36.35 4.89
N LEU A 465 -5.34 -35.59 4.04
CA LEU A 465 -6.17 -36.10 2.95
C LEU A 465 -5.34 -36.47 1.71
N GLY A 466 -4.13 -35.93 1.59
CA GLY A 466 -3.18 -36.24 0.53
C GLY A 466 -3.44 -35.48 -0.77
N LYS A 467 -2.57 -35.70 -1.77
CA LYS A 467 -2.48 -34.94 -3.03
C LYS A 467 -3.73 -34.99 -3.93
N ASN A 468 -4.67 -35.88 -3.63
CA ASN A 468 -5.93 -36.00 -4.36
C ASN A 468 -7.02 -35.05 -3.84
N ALA A 469 -6.82 -34.43 -2.68
CA ALA A 469 -7.75 -33.46 -2.14
C ALA A 469 -7.66 -32.13 -2.90
N GLN A 470 -8.82 -31.53 -3.15
CA GLN A 470 -8.94 -30.21 -3.76
C GLN A 470 -9.15 -29.15 -2.67
N CYS A 471 -8.77 -27.90 -2.95
CA CYS A 471 -8.90 -26.83 -1.97
C CYS A 471 -9.44 -25.55 -2.60
N ILE A 472 -10.42 -24.93 -1.95
CA ILE A 472 -10.92 -23.59 -2.27
C ILE A 472 -10.80 -22.73 -1.01
N ILE A 473 -10.14 -21.57 -1.11
CA ILE A 473 -9.86 -20.68 0.02
C ILE A 473 -10.35 -19.28 -0.33
N ARG A 474 -11.10 -18.64 0.57
CA ARG A 474 -11.50 -17.24 0.50
C ARG A 474 -11.35 -16.54 1.86
N TYR A 475 -10.67 -15.40 1.88
CA TYR A 475 -10.57 -14.48 3.01
C TYR A 475 -11.46 -13.26 2.74
N PHE A 476 -12.34 -12.90 3.67
CA PHE A 476 -13.14 -11.68 3.56
C PHE A 476 -12.23 -10.44 3.54
N ASN A 477 -12.63 -9.43 2.79
CA ASN A 477 -11.96 -8.13 2.62
C ASN A 477 -10.50 -8.18 2.17
N LEU A 478 -10.03 -9.33 1.66
CA LEU A 478 -8.69 -9.41 1.09
C LEU A 478 -8.61 -8.67 -0.26
N THR A 479 -9.72 -8.66 -1.00
CA THR A 479 -9.87 -8.02 -2.31
C THR A 479 -11.19 -7.25 -2.36
N SER A 480 -11.37 -6.40 -3.37
CA SER A 480 -12.67 -5.75 -3.60
C SER A 480 -13.81 -6.73 -3.91
N ARG A 481 -13.48 -7.95 -4.38
CA ARG A 481 -14.42 -9.03 -4.73
C ARG A 481 -14.67 -10.03 -3.59
N SER A 482 -14.13 -9.76 -2.41
CA SER A 482 -14.32 -10.58 -1.21
C SER A 482 -14.92 -9.77 -0.07
N ARG A 483 -15.63 -8.67 -0.39
CA ARG A 483 -16.25 -7.76 0.58
C ARG A 483 -17.66 -8.17 1.01
N ASN A 484 -18.31 -9.05 0.27
CA ASN A 484 -19.64 -9.52 0.60
C ASN A 484 -19.78 -11.01 0.31
N ILE A 485 -20.74 -11.63 1.00
CA ILE A 485 -20.94 -13.08 0.93
C ILE A 485 -21.41 -13.54 -0.46
N THR A 486 -22.18 -12.71 -1.16
CA THR A 486 -22.69 -13.03 -2.50
C THR A 486 -21.55 -13.17 -3.50
N GLU A 487 -20.59 -12.25 -3.50
CA GLU A 487 -19.41 -12.30 -4.36
C GLU A 487 -18.49 -13.47 -4.01
N ILE A 488 -18.26 -13.72 -2.71
CA ILE A 488 -17.48 -14.88 -2.26
C ILE A 488 -18.13 -16.18 -2.70
N PHE A 489 -19.44 -16.33 -2.46
CA PHE A 489 -20.18 -17.53 -2.81
C PHE A 489 -20.18 -17.75 -4.33
N THR A 490 -20.44 -16.70 -5.10
CA THR A 490 -20.36 -16.73 -6.57
C THR A 490 -18.95 -17.14 -7.02
N SER A 491 -17.90 -16.53 -6.47
CA SER A 491 -16.50 -16.87 -6.78
C SER A 491 -16.16 -18.33 -6.47
N ILE A 492 -16.66 -18.88 -5.35
CA ILE A 492 -16.48 -20.29 -5.00
C ILE A 492 -17.18 -21.19 -6.00
N CYS A 493 -18.45 -20.92 -6.33
CA CYS A 493 -19.20 -21.70 -7.31
C CYS A 493 -18.58 -21.64 -8.71
N THR A 494 -18.07 -20.49 -9.13
CA THR A 494 -17.38 -20.38 -10.42
C THR A 494 -16.05 -21.14 -10.40
N GLN A 495 -15.29 -21.10 -9.29
CA GLN A 495 -14.09 -21.93 -9.15
C GLN A 495 -14.42 -23.42 -9.16
N MET A 496 -15.53 -23.84 -8.56
CA MET A 496 -15.97 -25.24 -8.53
C MET A 496 -16.16 -25.86 -9.92
N GLN A 497 -16.54 -25.08 -10.93
CA GLN A 497 -16.67 -25.57 -12.31
C GLN A 497 -15.36 -26.11 -12.89
N THR A 498 -14.22 -25.67 -12.37
CA THR A 498 -12.89 -26.10 -12.82
C THR A 498 -12.40 -27.38 -12.14
N LEU A 499 -13.17 -27.89 -11.17
CA LEU A 499 -12.84 -29.11 -10.46
C LEU A 499 -13.14 -30.34 -11.32
N GLN A 500 -12.28 -31.35 -11.23
CA GLN A 500 -12.50 -32.63 -11.91
C GLN A 500 -13.87 -33.22 -11.53
N ASN A 501 -14.65 -33.61 -12.54
CA ASN A 501 -15.99 -34.20 -12.41
C ASN A 501 -17.07 -33.26 -11.86
N ALA A 502 -16.82 -31.95 -11.75
CA ALA A 502 -17.88 -31.00 -11.46
C ALA A 502 -18.75 -30.77 -12.72
N PRO A 503 -20.09 -30.67 -12.57
CA PRO A 503 -20.96 -30.26 -13.67
C PRO A 503 -20.59 -28.85 -14.15
N THR A 504 -20.49 -28.64 -15.46
CA THR A 504 -20.32 -27.32 -16.07
C THR A 504 -21.68 -26.63 -16.25
N PHE A 505 -21.73 -25.31 -16.13
CA PHE A 505 -22.97 -24.59 -16.47
C PHE A 505 -23.24 -24.64 -17.97
N ILE A 506 -24.52 -24.83 -18.31
CA ILE A 506 -24.98 -24.80 -19.70
C ILE A 506 -25.40 -23.36 -20.08
N ASN A 507 -25.78 -22.51 -19.11
CA ASN A 507 -26.21 -21.13 -19.36
C ASN A 507 -26.05 -20.22 -18.12
N ASP A 508 -25.11 -19.27 -18.14
CA ASP A 508 -24.74 -18.43 -16.98
C ASP A 508 -25.84 -17.46 -16.51
N GLN A 509 -26.82 -17.14 -17.35
CA GLN A 509 -27.82 -16.10 -17.07
C GLN A 509 -28.97 -16.54 -16.14
N GLN A 510 -29.06 -17.83 -15.79
CA GLN A 510 -30.13 -18.38 -14.92
C GLN A 510 -29.58 -19.33 -13.84
N CYS A 511 -28.30 -19.22 -13.48
CA CYS A 511 -27.69 -20.13 -12.51
C CYS A 511 -28.18 -19.89 -11.09
N ASN A 512 -28.90 -20.87 -10.55
CA ASN A 512 -29.11 -20.98 -9.12
C ASN A 512 -27.83 -21.49 -8.45
N TYR A 513 -26.96 -20.56 -8.01
CA TYR A 513 -25.67 -20.89 -7.39
C TYR A 513 -25.80 -21.81 -6.17
N ILE A 514 -26.91 -21.74 -5.43
CA ILE A 514 -27.16 -22.57 -4.24
C ILE A 514 -27.37 -24.04 -4.63
N GLU A 515 -28.26 -24.28 -5.60
CA GLU A 515 -28.55 -25.62 -6.09
C GLU A 515 -27.32 -26.23 -6.79
N TYR A 516 -26.61 -25.41 -7.55
CA TYR A 516 -25.34 -25.81 -8.17
C TYR A 516 -24.32 -26.23 -7.12
N TYR A 517 -24.09 -25.39 -6.12
CA TYR A 517 -23.16 -25.66 -5.02
C TYR A 517 -23.45 -27.02 -4.37
N GLN A 518 -24.71 -27.26 -3.98
CA GLN A 518 -25.13 -28.53 -3.37
C GLN A 518 -24.91 -29.73 -4.32
N THR A 519 -25.20 -29.55 -5.61
CA THR A 519 -25.04 -30.60 -6.62
C THR A 519 -23.57 -30.95 -6.80
N VAL A 520 -22.67 -29.96 -6.90
CA VAL A 520 -21.23 -30.20 -7.02
C VAL A 520 -20.71 -30.97 -5.80
N LEU A 521 -21.07 -30.56 -4.58
CA LEU A 521 -20.63 -31.24 -3.36
C LEU A 521 -21.03 -32.72 -3.34
N LYS A 522 -22.27 -33.03 -3.71
CA LYS A 522 -22.77 -34.42 -3.80
C LYS A 522 -22.00 -35.20 -4.87
N THR A 523 -21.78 -34.61 -6.04
CA THR A 523 -21.03 -35.25 -7.14
C THR A 523 -19.58 -35.54 -6.75
N LEU A 524 -18.90 -34.61 -6.08
CA LEU A 524 -17.52 -34.82 -5.61
C LEU A 524 -17.43 -35.93 -4.55
N SER A 525 -18.34 -35.93 -3.59
CA SER A 525 -18.47 -36.99 -2.59
C SER A 525 -18.67 -38.37 -3.24
N ASN A 526 -19.61 -38.48 -4.18
CA ASN A 526 -19.89 -39.73 -4.90
C ASN A 526 -18.68 -40.24 -5.68
N ASN A 527 -17.89 -39.33 -6.26
CA ASN A 527 -16.65 -39.63 -6.96
C ASN A 527 -15.44 -39.87 -6.03
N GLN A 528 -15.66 -39.99 -4.72
CA GLN A 528 -14.63 -40.26 -3.72
C GLN A 528 -13.52 -39.18 -3.69
N LYS A 529 -13.83 -37.95 -4.10
CA LYS A 529 -12.90 -36.81 -4.09
C LYS A 529 -13.11 -35.96 -2.84
N SER A 530 -12.07 -35.79 -2.05
CA SER A 530 -12.10 -34.89 -0.90
C SER A 530 -11.91 -33.44 -1.32
N ILE A 531 -12.70 -32.53 -0.75
CA ILE A 531 -12.55 -31.09 -0.97
C ILE A 531 -12.50 -30.37 0.37
N VAL A 532 -11.59 -29.41 0.48
CA VAL A 532 -11.49 -28.49 1.62
C VAL A 532 -11.92 -27.10 1.16
N ILE A 533 -12.95 -26.54 1.79
CA ILE A 533 -13.43 -25.18 1.52
C ILE A 533 -13.25 -24.35 2.78
N MET A 534 -12.43 -23.29 2.68
CA MET A 534 -12.18 -22.36 3.78
C MET A 534 -12.74 -20.98 3.45
N ILE A 535 -13.60 -20.46 4.33
CA ILE A 535 -14.06 -19.08 4.27
C ILE A 535 -13.73 -18.40 5.61
N ASP A 536 -12.85 -17.41 5.57
CA ASP A 536 -12.37 -16.63 6.72
C ASP A 536 -13.05 -15.26 6.75
N GLY A 537 -13.54 -14.80 7.92
CA GLY A 537 -13.93 -13.39 8.13
C GLY A 537 -15.36 -12.98 7.75
N ILE A 538 -16.34 -13.87 7.78
CA ILE A 538 -17.73 -13.65 7.33
C ILE A 538 -18.50 -12.47 7.99
N GLU A 539 -17.96 -11.84 9.03
CA GLU A 539 -18.68 -10.95 9.94
C GLU A 539 -18.57 -9.44 9.65
N GLU A 540 -17.89 -8.99 8.60
CA GLU A 540 -17.88 -7.56 8.25
C GLU A 540 -19.20 -7.15 7.56
N VAL A 541 -20.17 -6.86 8.43
CA VAL A 541 -21.59 -6.53 8.22
C VAL A 541 -21.87 -5.70 6.96
N THR A 542 -22.62 -6.28 6.03
CA THR A 542 -23.43 -5.53 5.07
C THR A 542 -24.56 -4.78 5.79
N PRO A 543 -24.91 -3.54 5.40
CA PRO A 543 -25.93 -2.76 6.09
C PRO A 543 -27.32 -3.45 6.09
N PRO A 544 -28.21 -3.09 7.06
CA PRO A 544 -29.52 -3.72 7.33
C PRO A 544 -30.38 -4.05 6.09
N ASN A 545 -30.26 -3.25 5.04
CA ASN A 545 -31.09 -3.37 3.83
C ASN A 545 -30.66 -4.50 2.88
N GLN A 546 -29.47 -5.12 3.06
CA GLN A 546 -28.97 -6.24 2.24
C GLN A 546 -29.07 -7.62 2.92
N PHE A 547 -29.59 -7.69 4.15
CA PHE A 547 -29.63 -8.93 4.92
C PHE A 547 -30.54 -10.00 4.30
N ALA A 548 -31.68 -9.62 3.75
CA ALA A 548 -32.70 -10.59 3.30
C ALA A 548 -32.20 -11.51 2.16
N SER A 549 -31.48 -10.99 1.16
CA SER A 549 -30.92 -11.79 0.06
C SER A 549 -29.64 -12.55 0.46
N SER A 550 -28.91 -12.05 1.45
CA SER A 550 -27.63 -12.63 1.90
C SER A 550 -27.81 -13.81 2.85
N ILE A 551 -28.91 -13.85 3.61
CA ILE A 551 -29.23 -14.92 4.59
C ILE A 551 -29.25 -16.31 3.93
N VAL A 552 -29.77 -16.41 2.70
CA VAL A 552 -29.89 -17.71 2.02
C VAL A 552 -28.51 -18.33 1.76
N TYR A 553 -27.51 -17.52 1.42
CA TYR A 553 -26.14 -17.99 1.25
C TYR A 553 -25.56 -18.50 2.57
N TYR A 554 -25.75 -17.75 3.68
CA TYR A 554 -25.34 -18.21 5.01
C TYR A 554 -26.02 -19.52 5.43
N GLN A 555 -27.32 -19.65 5.19
CA GLN A 555 -28.06 -20.88 5.49
C GLN A 555 -27.55 -22.06 4.66
N THR A 556 -27.33 -21.86 3.36
CA THR A 556 -26.78 -22.89 2.45
C THR A 556 -25.42 -23.39 2.93
N LEU A 557 -24.60 -22.44 3.34
CA LEU A 557 -23.25 -22.66 3.86
C LEU A 557 -23.26 -23.50 5.17
N LEU A 558 -24.28 -23.36 6.01
CA LEU A 558 -24.43 -24.08 7.29
C LEU A 558 -25.14 -25.45 7.19
N GLN A 559 -25.59 -25.86 6.01
CA GLN A 559 -26.26 -27.14 5.82
C GLN A 559 -25.33 -28.34 6.03
N LEU A 560 -25.94 -29.53 6.23
CA LEU A 560 -25.22 -30.79 6.26
C LEU A 560 -24.43 -30.99 4.97
N LEU A 561 -23.18 -31.38 5.13
CA LEU A 561 -22.24 -31.64 4.05
C LEU A 561 -22.20 -33.15 3.78
N PRO A 562 -22.08 -33.56 2.51
CA PRO A 562 -21.87 -34.96 2.19
C PRO A 562 -20.46 -35.41 2.65
N PRO A 563 -20.23 -36.73 2.77
CA PRO A 563 -18.94 -37.26 3.17
C PRO A 563 -17.78 -36.67 2.36
N LYS A 564 -16.62 -36.50 3.00
CA LYS A 564 -15.36 -36.02 2.38
C LYS A 564 -15.36 -34.56 1.93
N VAL A 565 -16.43 -33.81 2.21
CA VAL A 565 -16.52 -32.37 1.95
C VAL A 565 -16.28 -31.61 3.24
N PHE A 566 -15.07 -31.12 3.43
CA PHE A 566 -14.69 -30.40 4.63
C PHE A 566 -14.85 -28.91 4.40
N LEU A 567 -15.95 -28.35 4.88
CA LEU A 567 -16.16 -26.92 4.84
C LEU A 567 -16.01 -26.29 6.22
N ARG A 568 -15.41 -25.09 6.26
CA ARG A 568 -15.23 -24.33 7.49
C ARG A 568 -15.61 -22.87 7.37
N PHE A 569 -16.23 -22.34 8.42
CA PHE A 569 -16.42 -20.91 8.64
C PHE A 569 -15.71 -20.39 9.88
N LEU A 570 -15.38 -19.09 9.82
CA LEU A 570 -14.95 -18.29 10.96
C LEU A 570 -16.01 -17.28 11.38
N PHE A 571 -16.13 -17.16 12.70
CA PHE A 571 -17.33 -16.76 13.44
C PHE A 571 -17.37 -15.36 14.02
N PHE A 572 -18.59 -15.14 14.55
CA PHE A 572 -19.15 -14.05 15.32
C PHE A 572 -18.51 -13.68 16.67
N PHE A 573 -18.73 -12.42 17.07
CA PHE A 573 -18.55 -11.87 18.43
C PHE A 573 -19.46 -12.50 19.48
#